data_AF-A0A1F5BA52-F1
#
_entry.id   AF-A0A1F5BA52-F1
#
_cell.length_a   1.000
_cell.length_b   1.000
_cell.length_c   1.000
_cell.angle_alpha   90.00
_cell.angle_beta   90.00
_cell.angle_gamma   90.00
#
_symmetry.space_group_name_H-M   'P 1'
#
loop_
_entity.id
_entity.type
_entity.pdbx_description
1 polymer ?
#
loop_
_entity_poly.entity_id
_entity_poly.type
_entity_poly.pdbx_seq_one_letter_code
_entity_poly.pdbx_strand_id
1 'polypeptide(L)' 'MTHIRWDDMTEALPAFLAVLIMPLTLNITEGISMGFISYALLKLLSGRGREVHALVYIISGLFVLRYILA' A
#
# COMPACT_ATOMS: atom_id res chain seq x y z
N MET A 1 -1.41 -12.01 13.68
CA MET A 1 -1.36 -12.21 12.21
C MET A 1 -2.77 -12.54 11.70
N THR A 2 -3.78 -11.70 11.98
CA THR A 2 -5.19 -12.15 11.92
C THR A 2 -6.20 -11.03 11.59
N HIS A 3 -5.84 -10.02 10.79
CA HIS A 3 -6.81 -8.99 10.34
C HIS A 3 -6.55 -8.48 8.91
N ILE A 4 -6.05 -9.33 8.00
CA ILE A 4 -6.17 -9.03 6.57
C ILE A 4 -7.45 -9.73 6.12
N ARG A 5 -8.44 -8.97 5.66
CA ARG A 5 -9.64 -9.55 5.07
C ARG A 5 -9.28 -10.07 3.69
N TRP A 6 -8.86 -11.33 3.61
CA TRP A 6 -8.51 -11.98 2.34
C TRP A 6 -9.68 -12.08 1.35
N ASP A 7 -10.91 -11.93 1.83
CA ASP A 7 -12.13 -11.81 1.01
C ASP A 7 -12.21 -10.44 0.29
N ASP A 8 -11.52 -9.44 0.83
CA ASP A 8 -11.45 -8.11 0.25
C ASP A 8 -10.19 -7.99 -0.62
N MET A 9 -10.40 -8.01 -1.94
CA MET A 9 -9.32 -7.83 -2.91
C MET A 9 -8.55 -6.52 -2.67
N THR A 10 -9.15 -5.49 -2.07
CA THR A 10 -8.45 -4.23 -1.77
C THR A 10 -7.41 -4.32 -0.67
N GLU A 11 -7.45 -5.37 0.17
CA GLU A 11 -6.43 -5.62 1.19
C GLU A 11 -5.48 -6.73 0.76
N ALA A 12 -5.97 -7.74 0.04
CA ALA A 12 -5.18 -8.87 -0.42
C ALA A 12 -4.21 -8.50 -1.56
N LEU A 13 -4.66 -7.76 -2.59
CA LEU A 13 -3.80 -7.34 -3.70
C LEU A 13 -2.56 -6.54 -3.26
N PRO A 14 -2.70 -5.47 -2.46
CA PRO A 14 -1.57 -4.63 -2.10
C PRO A 14 -0.62 -5.33 -1.14
N ALA A 15 -1.12 -6.18 -0.24
CA ALA A 15 -0.27 -7.01 0.61
C ALA A 15 0.56 -8.00 -0.23
N PHE A 16 -0.06 -8.64 -1.23
CA PHE A 16 0.62 -9.53 -2.15
C PHE A 16 1.68 -8.79 -2.99
N LEU A 17 1.30 -7.63 -3.54
CA LEU A 17 2.21 -6.77 -4.29
C LEU A 17 3.41 -6.34 -3.42
N ALA A 18 3.19 -5.90 -2.18
CA ALA A 18 4.26 -5.50 -1.27
C ALA A 18 5.27 -6.63 -1.04
N VAL A 19 4.77 -7.86 -0.80
CA VAL A 19 5.61 -9.05 -0.57
C VAL A 19 6.35 -9.48 -1.85
N LEU A 20 5.77 -9.27 -3.02
CA LEU A 20 6.43 -9.55 -4.31
C LEU A 20 7.49 -8.50 -4.68
N ILE A 21 7.22 -7.22 -4.43
CA ILE A 21 8.08 -6.11 -4.86
C ILE A 21 9.35 -6.04 -4.01
N MET A 22 9.30 -6.38 -2.72
CA MET A 22 10.50 -6.42 -1.87
C MET A 22 11.65 -7.27 -2.45
N PRO A 23 11.46 -8.57 -2.76
CA PRO A 23 12.51 -9.39 -3.36
C PRO A 23 12.82 -8.99 -4.80
N LEU A 24 11.83 -8.52 -5.57
CA LEU A 24 12.04 -8.12 -6.96
C LEU A 24 12.96 -6.90 -7.08
N THR A 25 12.80 -5.94 -6.19
CA THR A 25 13.58 -4.70 -6.20
C THR A 25 14.89 -4.82 -5.40
N LEU A 26 15.07 -5.94 -4.67
CA LEU A 26 16.16 -6.13 -3.70
C LEU A 26 16.26 -4.97 -2.68
N ASN A 27 15.18 -4.20 -2.53
CA ASN A 27 15.11 -2.99 -1.73
C ASN A 27 13.83 -3.00 -0.90
N ILE A 28 14.01 -3.12 0.41
CA ILE A 28 12.92 -3.19 1.40
C ILE A 28 12.10 -1.89 1.36
N THR A 29 12.76 -0.74 1.20
CA THR A 29 12.09 0.56 1.16
C THR A 29 11.10 0.63 0.01
N GLU A 30 11.49 0.13 -1.16
CA GLU A 30 10.65 0.17 -2.36
C GLU A 30 9.44 -0.75 -2.25
N GLY A 31 9.62 -1.96 -1.69
CA GLY A 31 8.51 -2.88 -1.49
C GLY A 31 7.51 -2.39 -0.44
N ILE A 32 8.00 -1.76 0.64
CA ILE A 32 7.12 -1.16 1.66
C ILE A 32 6.36 0.05 1.08
N SER A 33 7.05 0.96 0.40
CA SER A 33 6.42 2.16 -0.16
C SER A 33 5.36 1.82 -1.20
N MET A 34 5.67 0.93 -2.13
CA MET A 34 4.73 0.49 -3.16
C MET A 34 3.55 -0.28 -2.55
N GLY A 35 3.76 -1.05 -1.49
CA GLY A 35 2.70 -1.69 -0.70
C GLY A 35 1.73 -0.70 -0.06
N PHE A 36 2.26 0.34 0.60
CA PHE A 36 1.45 1.40 1.19
C PHE A 36 0.67 2.18 0.13
N ILE A 37 1.32 2.59 -0.96
CA ILE A 37 0.69 3.31 -2.07
C ILE A 37 -0.43 2.47 -2.69
N SER A 38 -0.17 1.20 -2.99
CA SER A 38 -1.16 0.30 -3.58
C SER A 38 -2.36 0.11 -2.65
N TYR A 39 -2.14 -0.04 -1.34
CA TYR A 39 -3.21 -0.18 -0.36
C TYR A 39 -4.07 1.09 -0.24
N ALA A 40 -3.43 2.25 -0.13
CA ALA A 40 -4.14 3.53 -0.06
C ALA A 40 -4.93 3.79 -1.35
N LEU A 41 -4.34 3.49 -2.52
CA LEU A 41 -4.98 3.67 -3.83
C LEU A 41 -6.18 2.74 -3.99
N LEU A 42 -6.05 1.45 -3.65
CA LEU A 42 -7.13 0.47 -3.78
C LEU A 42 -8.30 0.76 -2.85
N LYS A 43 -8.04 1.12 -1.58
CA LYS A 43 -9.10 1.55 -0.66
C LYS A 43 -9.79 2.84 -1.14
N LEU A 44 -9.06 3.77 -1.74
CA LEU A 44 -9.62 4.98 -2.36
C LEU A 44 -10.56 4.63 -3.52
N LEU A 45 -10.09 3.80 -4.45
CA LEU A 45 -10.83 3.41 -5.65
C LEU A 45 -12.07 2.56 -5.33
N SER A 46 -12.03 1.74 -4.28
CA SER A 46 -13.17 0.93 -3.86
C SER A 46 -14.16 1.66 -2.95
N GLY A 47 -14.00 2.97 -2.76
CA GLY A 47 -14.92 3.79 -1.95
C GLY A 47 -14.86 3.52 -0.44
N ARG A 48 -13.97 2.62 0.01
CA ARG A 48 -13.75 2.26 1.42
C ARG A 48 -12.60 3.04 2.05
N GLY A 49 -12.25 4.19 1.47
CA GLY A 49 -11.15 5.01 1.93
C GLY A 49 -11.26 5.43 3.40
N ARG A 50 -12.47 5.51 3.97
CA ARG A 50 -12.72 5.84 5.39
C ARG A 50 -12.33 4.74 6.39
N GLU A 51 -12.17 3.49 5.95
CA GLU A 51 -11.71 2.40 6.82
C GLU A 51 -10.19 2.43 7.03
N VAL A 52 -9.46 3.20 6.20
CA VAL A 52 -8.01 3.35 6.32
C VAL A 52 -7.69 4.42 7.34
N HIS A 53 -6.77 4.12 8.26
CA HIS A 53 -6.25 5.12 9.19
C HIS A 53 -5.60 6.28 8.42
N ALA A 54 -5.89 7.53 8.81
CA ALA A 54 -5.32 8.72 8.19
C ALA A 54 -3.78 8.68 8.08
N LEU A 55 -3.10 8.00 9.00
CA LEU A 55 -1.64 7.81 8.99
C LEU A 55 -1.16 7.11 7.71
N VAL A 56 -1.89 6.13 7.21
CA VAL A 56 -1.55 5.36 6.00
C VAL A 56 -1.65 6.23 4.75
N TYR A 57 -2.62 7.14 4.69
CA TYR A 57 -2.70 8.13 3.62
C TYR A 57 -1.55 9.13 3.66
N ILE A 58 -1.18 9.60 4.86
CA ILE A 58 -0.05 10.53 5.02
C ILE A 58 1.25 9.87 4.55
N ILE A 59 1.53 8.64 5.00
CA ILE A 59 2.73 7.90 4.63
C ILE A 59 2.75 7.59 3.13
N SER A 60 1.63 7.11 2.58
CA SER A 60 1.53 6.84 1.14
C SER A 60 1.71 8.11 0.31
N GLY A 61 1.10 9.22 0.74
CA GLY A 61 1.27 10.53 0.09
C GLY A 61 2.72 11.01 0.14
N LEU A 62 3.42 10.79 1.25
CA LEU A 62 4.84 11.14 1.39
C LEU A 62 5.72 10.32 0.42
N PHE A 63 5.44 9.02 0.27
CA PHE A 63 6.16 8.17 -0.69
C PHE A 63 5.87 8.54 -2.14
N VAL A 64 4.61 8.83 -2.48
CA VAL A 64 4.25 9.34 -3.82
C VAL A 64 4.96 10.66 -4.10
N LEU A 65 4.95 11.58 -3.13
CA LEU A 65 5.63 12.86 -3.25
C LEU A 65 7.12 12.66 -3.49
N ARG A 66 7.75 11.73 -2.77
CA ARG A 66 9.16 11.36 -3.01
C ARG A 66 9.39 10.79 -4.41
N TYR A 67 8.51 9.96 -4.95
CA TYR A 67 8.64 9.45 -6.32
C TYR A 67 8.49 10.53 -7.40
N ILE A 68 7.66 11.54 -7.16
CA ILE A 68 7.44 12.64 -8.11
C ILE A 68 8.57 13.70 -8.02
N LEU A 69 9.15 13.91 -6.84
CA LEU A 69 10.24 14.88 -6.60
C LEU A 69 11.66 14.32 -6.73
N ALA A 70 11.82 12.99 -6.84
CA ALA A 70 13.11 12.33 -7.06
C ALA A 70 13.39 12.15 -8.55
#